data_AF-A0A1F7PCQ3-F1
#
_entry.id   AF-A0A1F7PCQ3-F1
#
_cell.length_a   1.000
_cell.length_b   1.000
_cell.length_c   1.000
_cell.angle_alpha   90.00
_cell.angle_beta   90.00
_cell.angle_gamma   90.00
#
_symmetry.space_group_name_H-M   'P 1'
#
loop_
_entity.id
_entity.type
_entity.pdbx_description
1 polymer ?
#
loop_
_entity_poly.entity_id
_entity_poly.type
_entity_poly.pdbx_seq_one_letter_code
_entity_poly.pdbx_strand_id
1 'polypeptide(L)'
;MAGRAWELRGVVLCGERRMAVLEYRASGRGRIFAIGDVLTAGVVVARIGEDRVILDAEGRPVILRLGHGGGVRAPTGRIDPSRSRPATRPWRGSRR
;
A
#
# COMPACT_ATOMS: atom_id res chain seq x y z
N MET A 1 1.37 -13.35 -16.84
CA MET A 1 0.28 -12.98 -15.89
C MET A 1 0.53 -11.59 -15.34
N ALA A 2 -0.15 -10.58 -15.88
CA ALA A 2 0.13 -9.16 -15.61
C ALA A 2 -0.04 -8.74 -14.12
N GLY A 3 -0.93 -9.39 -13.36
CA GLY A 3 -1.13 -9.09 -11.93
C GLY A 3 0.09 -9.34 -11.04
N ARG A 4 1.03 -10.21 -11.44
CA ARG A 4 2.26 -10.51 -10.66
C ARG A 4 3.36 -9.46 -10.79
N ALA A 5 3.23 -8.55 -11.76
CA ALA A 5 4.17 -7.44 -11.92
C ALA A 5 3.97 -6.33 -10.88
N TRP A 6 2.89 -6.40 -10.09
CA TRP A 6 2.59 -5.47 -9.02
C TRP A 6 2.93 -6.06 -7.66
N GLU A 7 3.36 -5.19 -6.75
CA GLU A 7 3.65 -5.53 -5.37
C GLU A 7 2.82 -4.66 -4.44
N LEU A 8 2.21 -5.28 -3.43
CA LEU A 8 1.45 -4.55 -2.43
C LEU A 8 2.41 -3.94 -1.41
N ARG A 9 2.49 -2.61 -1.39
CA ARG A 9 3.34 -1.85 -0.46
C ARG A 9 2.60 -1.38 0.78
N GLY A 10 1.30 -1.14 0.67
CA GLY A 10 0.50 -0.64 1.79
C GLY A 10 -1.00 -0.80 1.55
N VAL A 11 -1.74 -0.80 2.66
CA VAL A 11 -3.21 -0.69 2.66
C VAL A 11 -3.58 0.49 3.55
N VAL A 12 -4.48 1.33 3.07
CA VAL A 12 -5.05 2.45 3.82
C VAL A 12 -6.51 2.15 4.09
N LEU A 13 -6.87 2.09 5.37
CA LEU A 13 -8.23 1.88 5.86
C LEU A 13 -8.71 3.16 6.52
N CYS A 14 -9.76 3.77 6.00
CA CYS A 14 -10.36 4.99 6.55
C CYS A 14 -11.89 4.87 6.55
N GLY A 15 -12.45 4.43 7.68
CA GLY A 15 -13.87 4.09 7.77
C GLY A 15 -14.22 2.98 6.77
N GLU A 16 -15.19 3.26 5.91
CA GLU A 16 -15.60 2.34 4.83
C GLU A 16 -14.67 2.37 3.61
N ARG A 17 -13.84 3.41 3.48
CA ARG A 17 -12.92 3.54 2.35
C ARG A 17 -11.70 2.65 2.56
N ARG A 18 -11.40 1.87 1.53
CA ARG A 18 -10.24 0.99 1.48
C ARG A 18 -9.44 1.31 0.23
N MET A 19 -8.15 1.58 0.41
CA MET A 19 -7.23 1.90 -0.68
C MET A 19 -5.98 1.03 -0.56
N ALA A 20 -5.41 0.68 -1.70
CA ALA A 20 -4.20 -0.10 -1.83
C ALA A 20 -3.09 0.74 -2.44
N VAL A 21 -1.89 0.67 -1.87
CA VAL A 21 -0.69 1.23 -2.47
C VAL A 21 0.04 0.09 -3.18
N LEU A 22 0.02 0.13 -4.51
CA LEU A 22 0.66 -0.88 -5.35
C LEU A 22 1.85 -0.27 -6.08
N GLU A 23 2.95 -1.00 -6.10
CA GLU A 23 4.15 -0.62 -6.83
C GLU A 23 4.34 -1.51 -8.04
N TYR A 24 4.61 -0.90 -9.19
CA TYR A 24 4.96 -1.65 -10.39
C TYR A 24 6.44 -2.04 -10.34
N ARG A 25 6.73 -3.34 -10.23
CA ARG A 25 8.09 -3.87 -9.98
C ARG A 25 9.11 -3.39 -11.02
N ALA A 26 8.72 -3.26 -12.28
CA ALA A 26 9.66 -2.89 -13.34
C ALA A 26 10.08 -1.41 -13.30
N SER A 27 9.26 -0.52 -12.71
CA SER A 27 9.56 0.91 -12.64
C SER A 27 9.80 1.43 -11.21
N GLY A 28 9.48 0.63 -10.20
CA GLY A 28 9.46 1.06 -8.80
C GLY A 28 8.43 2.15 -8.50
N ARG A 29 7.51 2.44 -9.42
CA ARG A 29 6.51 3.51 -9.22
C ARG A 29 5.31 2.99 -8.43
N GLY A 30 5.10 3.59 -7.26
CA GLY A 30 3.91 3.40 -6.43
C GLY A 30 2.71 4.20 -6.94
N ARG A 31 1.52 3.60 -6.88
CA ARG A 31 0.23 4.24 -7.13
C ARG A 31 -0.81 3.77 -6.12
N ILE A 32 -1.82 4.60 -5.90
CA ILE A 32 -2.95 4.30 -5.02
C ILE A 32 -4.11 3.83 -5.88
N PHE A 33 -4.75 2.75 -5.45
CA PHE A 33 -5.91 2.15 -6.12
C PHE A 33 -7.04 1.90 -5.13
N ALA A 34 -8.27 2.14 -5.55
CA ALA A 34 -9.50 1.77 -4.88
C ALA A 34 -10.09 0.49 -5.49
N ILE A 35 -11.13 -0.06 -4.85
CA ILE A 35 -11.91 -1.16 -5.41
C ILE A 35 -12.58 -0.70 -6.71
N GLY A 36 -12.45 -1.49 -7.78
CA GLY A 36 -12.94 -1.17 -9.12
C GLY A 36 -11.92 -0.51 -10.04
N ASP A 37 -10.78 -0.03 -9.50
CA ASP A 37 -9.76 0.60 -10.34
C ASP A 37 -9.03 -0.41 -11.24
N VAL A 38 -8.70 0.03 -12.44
CA VAL A 38 -7.94 -0.73 -13.43
C VAL A 38 -6.44 -0.49 -13.22
N LEU A 39 -5.68 -1.53 -12.95
CA LEU A 39 -4.21 -1.46 -12.82
C LEU A 39 -3.53 -1.38 -14.19
N THR A 40 -3.99 -2.25 -15.09
CA THR A 40 -3.54 -2.42 -16.47
C THR A 40 -4.66 -3.12 -17.23
N ALA A 41 -4.60 -3.15 -18.57
CA ALA A 41 -5.59 -3.84 -19.39
C ALA A 41 -5.87 -5.26 -18.85
N GLY A 42 -7.15 -5.55 -18.58
CA GLY A 42 -7.62 -6.83 -18.06
C GLY A 42 -7.41 -7.09 -16.56
N VAL A 43 -6.86 -6.14 -15.80
CA VAL A 43 -6.60 -6.31 -14.35
C VAL A 43 -7.27 -5.22 -13.53
N VAL A 44 -8.20 -5.62 -12.67
CA VAL A 44 -9.02 -4.72 -11.82
C VAL A 44 -8.80 -5.05 -10.34
N VAL A 45 -8.87 -4.05 -9.46
CA VAL A 45 -8.94 -4.28 -8.01
C VAL A 45 -10.32 -4.81 -7.63
N ALA A 46 -10.42 -6.10 -7.32
CA ALA A 46 -11.68 -6.71 -6.90
C ALA A 46 -11.98 -6.48 -5.42
N ARG A 47 -10.96 -6.55 -4.55
CA ARG A 47 -11.15 -6.38 -3.10
C ARG A 47 -9.88 -5.92 -2.39
N ILE A 48 -10.05 -5.09 -1.36
CA ILE A 48 -8.98 -4.64 -0.47
C ILE A 48 -9.27 -5.13 0.95
N GLY A 49 -8.39 -6.00 1.46
CA GLY A 49 -8.35 -6.46 2.85
C GLY A 49 -7.27 -5.73 3.64
N GLU A 50 -7.13 -6.06 4.92
CA GLU A 50 -6.18 -5.36 5.81
C GLU A 50 -4.72 -5.65 5.47
N ASP A 51 -4.41 -6.87 5.04
CA ASP A 51 -3.06 -7.35 4.73
C ASP A 51 -2.85 -7.70 3.25
N ARG A 52 -3.91 -7.60 2.44
CA ARG A 52 -3.95 -8.16 1.09
C ARG A 52 -4.87 -7.41 0.15
N VAL A 53 -4.58 -7.54 -1.13
CA VAL A 53 -5.40 -7.06 -2.23
C VAL A 53 -5.69 -8.23 -3.15
N ILE A 54 -6.95 -8.36 -3.56
CA ILE A 54 -7.37 -9.33 -4.57
C ILE A 54 -7.59 -8.55 -5.85
N LEU A 55 -6.85 -8.92 -6.88
CA LEU A 55 -7.01 -8.43 -8.24
C LEU A 55 -7.83 -9.46 -9.02
N ASP A 56 -8.74 -9.00 -9.85
CA ASP A 56 -9.32 -9.82 -10.90
C ASP A 56 -8.52 -9.59 -12.18
N ALA A 57 -7.82 -10.63 -12.64
CA ALA A 57 -7.09 -10.64 -13.90
C ALA A 57 -7.84 -11.53 -14.89
N GLU A 58 -8.74 -10.93 -15.68
CA GLU A 58 -9.54 -11.61 -16.71
C GLU A 58 -10.32 -12.83 -16.17
N GLY A 59 -11.00 -12.66 -15.04
CA GLY A 59 -11.78 -13.72 -14.38
C GLY A 59 -10.93 -14.64 -13.49
N ARG A 60 -9.64 -14.35 -13.31
CA ARG A 60 -8.74 -15.12 -12.44
C ARG A 60 -8.31 -14.28 -11.23
N PRO A 61 -8.60 -14.72 -10.00
CA PRO A 61 -8.18 -13.98 -8.82
C PRO A 61 -6.66 -14.08 -8.61
N VAL A 62 -6.01 -12.94 -8.43
CA VAL A 62 -4.59 -12.81 -8.04
C VAL A 62 -4.51 -12.12 -6.69
N ILE A 63 -3.89 -12.79 -5.72
CA ILE A 63 -3.77 -12.28 -4.35
C ILE A 63 -2.37 -11.68 -4.16
N LEU A 64 -2.33 -10.39 -3.83
CA LEU A 64 -1.12 -9.70 -3.38
C LEU A 64 -1.19 -9.53 -1.87
N ARG A 65 -0.10 -9.86 -1.16
CA ARG A 65 0.01 -9.70 0.30
C ARG A 65 1.12 -8.72 0.62
N LEU A 66 0.99 -8.00 1.72
CA LEU A 66 2.06 -7.16 2.24
C LEU A 66 3.29 -8.04 2.56
N GLY A 67 4.46 -7.66 2.03
CA GLY A 67 5.71 -8.40 2.26
C GLY A 67 6.23 -8.29 3.71
N HIS A 68 5.70 -7.35 4.48
CA HIS A 68 6.01 -7.12 5.90
C HIS A 68 4.70 -7.19 6.68
N GLY A 69 4.62 -8.10 7.65
CA GLY A 69 3.40 -8.51 8.37
C GLY A 69 2.80 -7.48 9.34
N GLY A 70 2.85 -6.18 9.05
CA GLY A 70 2.34 -5.15 9.94
C GLY A 70 1.67 -4.00 9.18
N GLY A 71 0.34 -3.96 9.23
CA GLY A 71 -0.40 -2.75 8.89
C GLY A 71 -0.14 -1.69 9.96
N VAL A 72 0.37 -0.52 9.57
CA VAL A 72 0.47 0.63 10.48
C VAL A 72 -0.89 1.33 10.46
N ARG A 73 -1.63 1.24 11.56
CA ARG A 73 -2.89 1.99 11.73
C ARG A 73 -2.53 3.45 11.99
N ALA A 74 -2.80 4.33 11.02
CA ALA A 74 -2.65 5.75 11.23
C ALA A 74 -3.62 6.19 12.34
N PRO A 75 -3.17 6.94 13.36
CA PRO A 75 -4.05 7.45 14.40
C PRO A 75 -5.11 8.35 13.76
N THR A 76 -6.38 8.05 13.99
CA THR A 76 -7.55 8.79 13.46
C THR A 76 -7.77 10.15 14.15
N GLY A 77 -6.84 10.59 14.98
CA GLY A 77 -6.87 11.90 15.63
C GLY A 77 -6.30 12.98 14.72
N ARG A 78 -6.78 14.23 14.87
CA ARG A 78 -6.07 15.41 14.33
C ARG A 78 -4.60 15.31 14.72
N ILE A 79 -3.72 15.28 13.73
CA ILE A 79 -2.29 15.48 13.96
C ILE A 79 -2.16 16.90 14.48
N ASP A 80 -1.91 17.04 15.77
CA ASP A 80 -1.54 18.33 16.35
C ASP A 80 -0.20 18.74 15.75
N PRO A 81 -0.14 19.83 14.93
CA PRO A 81 1.09 20.27 14.30
C PRO A 81 2.20 20.58 15.30
N SER A 82 1.86 20.90 16.55
CA SER A 82 2.82 21.17 17.62
C SER A 82 3.57 19.91 18.11
N ARG A 83 3.01 18.72 17.89
CA ARG A 83 3.65 17.43 18.16
C ARG A 83 4.51 16.92 17.01
N SER A 84 4.35 17.48 15.81
CA SER A 84 5.16 17.18 14.62
C SER A 84 6.50 17.90 14.69
N ARG A 85 7.26 17.75 15.78
CA ARG A 85 8.67 18.13 15.76
C ARG A 85 9.42 17.09 14.93
N PRO A 86 10.19 17.50 13.91
CA PRO A 86 11.11 16.57 13.26
C PRO A 86 12.00 15.97 14.36
N ALA A 87 12.20 14.66 14.32
CA ALA A 87 13.17 14.00 15.18
C ALA A 87 14.58 14.49 14.76
N THR A 88 14.96 15.69 15.20
CA THR A 88 16.33 16.19 15.17
C THR A 88 17.14 15.46 16.24
N ARG A 89 17.23 14.14 16.11
CA ARG A 89 18.36 13.42 16.68
C ARG A 89 19.45 13.45 15.60
N PRO A 90 20.56 14.16 15.81
CA PRO A 90 21.69 14.01 14.92
C PRO A 90 22.09 12.53 14.95
N TRP A 91 22.13 11.92 13.76
CA TRP A 91 22.70 10.61 13.54
C TRP A 91 24.14 10.64 14.07
N ARG A 92 24.39 10.06 15.25
CA ARG A 92 25.74 9.90 15.78
C ARG A 92 26.35 8.70 15.05
N GLY A 93 27.05 8.98 13.96
CA GLY A 93 27.78 7.99 13.18
C GLY A 93 28.68 7.16 14.10
N SER A 94 28.41 5.85 14.11
CA SER A 94 29.30 4.84 14.69
C SER A 94 30.52 4.70 13.77
N ARG A 95 31.64 5.32 14.13
CA ARG A 95 32.96 4.86 13.66
C ARG A 95 33.43 3.75 14.60
N ARG A 96 33.57 2.55 14.05
CA ARG A 96 34.60 1.59 14.48
C ARG A 96 35.46 1.30 13.26
#